data_AF-A0A846XEM3-F1
#
_entry.id   AF-A0A846XEM3-F1
#
_cell.length_a   1.000
_cell.length_b   1.000
_cell.length_c   1.000
_cell.angle_alpha   90.00
_cell.angle_beta   90.00
_cell.angle_gamma   90.00
#
_symmetry.space_group_name_H-M   'P 1'
#
loop_
_entity.id
_entity.type
_entity.pdbx_description
1 polymer ?
#
loop_
_entity_poly.entity_id
_entity_poly.type
_entity_poly.pdbx_seq_one_letter_code
_entity_poly.pdbx_strand_id
1 'polypeptide(L)'
;MDRAVGDTVAGLPASKADAGLLRLTSGADHGVLWMACAALLASRSGSPRRAAARGIASVAGASFVTNVVLKSVFARRRPAAELMPAHRRLVPAPTSSSFPSGHSASAAAFATAVAMESPRTALLVAPVAAAVAYSRVHTGVHWGSDVLVGAAVGSGIALATRRWWPVRESDEAQAGIVPEVPVLADGKGLVVMVNPVSGDANYDPTDDIAAALPAATVLRTRPDMDCAEQLAQAVDAQQEPVAAVGVAGGDGTVAAVAAYALRKGLPLVVIPTGTLNHFARDLGVYDLREVIDATGVGEAVAVDIAAVEYGDENETRTRNLINTFSLGSYPDLVRLREKWQKRWGKWPAFAAALVVTLRRAEPIEIFLDGRWQRVWFLFVGNGPYHPHGAVPAFRDRLDSGLLDVRWLRADLRWSRTRAVVALVSAAIGHSRVYGERQLPELYVHLPEPEALAADGEVIGSATHLHFSVAGQLAVYRRDESNPLWANRSRPHHRRAPWLPEVFRVPVSGRIALALRGSGRV
;
A
#
# COMPACT_ATOMS: atom_id res chain seq x y z
N MET A 1 15.08 2.47 41.98
CA MET A 1 14.10 3.11 41.06
C MET A 1 12.74 2.41 41.11
N ASP A 2 12.61 1.13 40.72
CA ASP A 2 11.31 0.43 40.70
C ASP A 2 10.57 0.38 42.05
N ARG A 3 11.29 0.17 43.16
CA ARG A 3 10.70 0.24 44.51
C ARG A 3 10.16 1.63 44.83
N ALA A 4 10.94 2.68 44.59
CA ALA A 4 10.50 4.06 44.82
C ALA A 4 9.22 4.41 44.04
N VAL A 5 9.08 3.94 42.79
CA VAL A 5 7.84 4.10 42.01
C VAL A 5 6.68 3.32 42.66
N GLY A 6 6.92 2.07 43.06
CA GLY A 6 5.95 1.26 43.79
C GLY A 6 5.49 1.93 45.10
N ASP A 7 6.42 2.38 45.92
CA ASP A 7 6.16 3.01 47.22
C ASP A 7 5.37 4.32 47.05
N THR A 8 5.70 5.11 46.03
CA THR A 8 4.95 6.34 45.69
C THR A 8 3.51 6.02 45.32
N VAL A 9 3.29 4.98 44.50
CA VAL A 9 1.96 4.56 44.07
C VAL A 9 1.17 3.93 45.22
N ALA A 10 1.83 3.19 46.11
CA ALA A 10 1.23 2.65 47.33
C ALA A 10 0.75 3.75 48.28
N GLY A 11 1.53 4.85 48.38
CA GLY A 11 1.22 6.00 49.22
C GLY A 11 0.09 6.91 48.74
N LEU A 12 -0.46 6.69 47.53
CA LEU A 12 -1.59 7.47 47.04
C LEU A 12 -2.85 7.23 47.89
N PRO A 13 -3.64 8.27 48.21
CA PRO A 13 -4.86 8.11 48.99
C PRO A 13 -5.89 7.23 48.26
N ALA A 14 -6.70 6.50 49.03
CA ALA A 14 -7.75 5.65 48.48
C ALA A 14 -8.78 6.49 47.71
N SER A 15 -9.23 6.00 46.56
CA SER A 15 -10.15 6.73 45.69
C SER A 15 -11.08 5.79 44.91
N LYS A 16 -12.17 6.33 44.36
CA LYS A 16 -13.05 5.58 43.44
C LYS A 16 -12.32 5.08 42.18
N ALA A 17 -11.17 5.67 41.84
CA ALA A 17 -10.36 5.22 40.71
C ALA A 17 -9.75 3.84 40.95
N ASP A 18 -9.48 3.45 42.21
CA ASP A 18 -8.88 2.15 42.54
C ASP A 18 -9.76 0.99 42.05
N ALA A 19 -11.08 1.06 42.32
CA ALA A 19 -12.05 0.09 41.85
C ALA A 19 -12.19 0.07 40.32
N GLY A 20 -12.10 1.24 39.68
CA GLY A 20 -12.12 1.36 38.22
C GLY A 20 -10.89 0.71 37.58
N LEU A 21 -9.69 0.93 38.14
CA LEU A 21 -8.44 0.36 37.66
C LEU A 21 -8.36 -1.15 37.88
N LEU A 22 -8.94 -1.66 38.97
CA LEU A 22 -9.09 -3.10 39.19
C LEU A 22 -10.01 -3.74 38.14
N ARG A 23 -11.15 -3.13 37.83
CA ARG A 23 -12.02 -3.62 36.75
C ARG A 23 -11.34 -3.54 35.38
N LEU A 24 -10.60 -2.45 35.12
CA LEU A 24 -9.87 -2.26 33.88
C LEU A 24 -8.76 -3.30 33.70
N THR A 25 -8.02 -3.63 34.76
CA THR A 25 -6.93 -4.62 34.70
C THR A 25 -7.50 -6.02 34.40
N SER A 26 -8.62 -6.40 35.04
CA SER A 26 -9.30 -7.67 34.78
C SER A 26 -9.97 -7.70 33.39
N GLY A 27 -10.60 -6.61 32.96
CA GLY A 27 -11.22 -6.52 31.63
C GLY A 27 -10.21 -6.51 30.47
N ALA A 28 -8.94 -6.18 30.76
CA ALA A 28 -7.85 -6.27 29.81
C ALA A 28 -7.24 -7.70 29.72
N ASP A 29 -7.69 -8.65 30.55
CA ASP A 29 -7.27 -10.04 30.46
C ASP A 29 -7.71 -10.68 29.14
N HIS A 30 -6.90 -11.63 28.67
CA HIS A 30 -7.11 -12.37 27.41
C HIS A 30 -7.27 -11.49 26.15
N GLY A 31 -6.96 -10.19 26.22
CA GLY A 31 -7.09 -9.26 25.10
C GLY A 31 -8.52 -8.86 24.76
N VAL A 32 -9.51 -9.17 25.60
CA VAL A 32 -10.94 -8.91 25.32
C VAL A 32 -11.21 -7.44 25.04
N LEU A 33 -10.64 -6.53 25.84
CA LEU A 33 -10.73 -5.09 25.63
C LEU A 33 -10.29 -4.67 24.21
N TRP A 34 -9.14 -5.16 23.76
CA TRP A 34 -8.59 -4.81 22.46
C TRP A 34 -9.39 -5.42 21.31
N MET A 35 -9.94 -6.62 21.50
CA MET A 35 -10.85 -7.25 20.53
C MET A 35 -12.16 -6.46 20.41
N ALA A 36 -12.73 -5.96 21.51
CA ALA A 36 -13.91 -5.10 21.49
C ALA A 36 -13.62 -3.76 20.79
N CYS A 37 -12.50 -3.10 21.12
CA CYS A 37 -12.07 -1.90 20.41
C CYS A 37 -11.88 -2.16 18.91
N ALA A 38 -11.25 -3.28 18.55
CA ALA A 38 -11.05 -3.64 17.15
C ALA A 38 -12.38 -3.91 16.42
N ALA A 39 -13.33 -4.59 17.05
CA ALA A 39 -14.67 -4.82 16.48
C ALA A 39 -15.41 -3.50 16.22
N LEU A 40 -15.37 -2.57 17.19
CA LEU A 40 -15.94 -1.23 17.03
C LEU A 40 -15.29 -0.47 15.86
N LEU A 41 -13.96 -0.51 15.77
CA LEU A 41 -13.22 0.12 14.68
C LEU A 41 -13.51 -0.54 13.31
N ALA A 42 -13.68 -1.87 13.27
CA ALA A 42 -13.96 -2.62 12.06
C ALA A 42 -15.36 -2.36 11.47
N SER A 43 -16.30 -1.88 12.30
CA SER A 43 -17.67 -1.50 11.87
C SER A 43 -17.67 -0.39 10.83
N ARG A 44 -16.64 0.49 10.83
CA ARG A 44 -16.50 1.59 9.87
C ARG A 44 -15.53 1.23 8.76
N SER A 45 -15.87 1.52 7.50
CA SER A 45 -14.97 1.32 6.36
C SER A 45 -13.76 2.28 6.42
N GLY A 46 -12.72 1.98 5.65
CA GLY A 46 -11.54 2.85 5.52
C GLY A 46 -10.49 2.68 6.62
N SER A 47 -9.95 3.81 7.09
CA SER A 47 -8.84 3.85 8.06
C SER A 47 -9.14 3.11 9.39
N PRO A 48 -10.33 3.27 10.03
CA PRO A 48 -10.66 2.55 11.27
C PRO A 48 -10.59 1.02 11.14
N ARG A 49 -11.14 0.43 10.07
CA ARG A 49 -11.06 -1.03 9.84
C ARG A 49 -9.63 -1.52 9.63
N ARG A 50 -8.78 -0.72 8.96
CA ARG A 50 -7.36 -1.04 8.81
C ARG A 50 -6.62 -0.95 10.15
N ALA A 51 -6.92 0.08 10.96
CA ALA A 51 -6.43 0.23 12.32
C ALA A 51 -6.79 -0.98 13.20
N ALA A 52 -8.03 -1.49 13.09
CA ALA A 52 -8.47 -2.70 13.76
C ALA A 52 -7.65 -3.93 13.36
N ALA A 53 -7.53 -4.19 12.05
CA ALA A 53 -6.80 -5.35 11.53
C ALA A 53 -5.32 -5.33 11.94
N ARG A 54 -4.67 -4.17 11.81
CA ARG A 54 -3.29 -3.97 12.22
C ARG A 54 -3.10 -4.07 13.74
N GLY A 55 -4.06 -3.54 14.50
CA GLY A 55 -4.08 -3.62 15.96
C GLY A 55 -4.14 -5.06 16.45
N ILE A 56 -5.05 -5.88 15.90
CA ILE A 56 -5.16 -7.31 16.24
C ILE A 56 -3.86 -8.05 15.91
N ALA A 57 -3.31 -7.85 14.70
CA ALA A 57 -2.06 -8.48 14.29
C ALA A 57 -0.89 -8.10 15.23
N SER A 58 -0.82 -6.82 15.64
CA SER A 58 0.21 -6.32 16.55
C SER A 58 0.04 -6.87 17.97
N VAL A 59 -1.20 -6.98 18.47
CA VAL A 59 -1.51 -7.60 19.78
C VAL A 59 -1.15 -9.08 19.79
N ALA A 60 -1.47 -9.81 18.72
CA ALA A 60 -1.10 -11.22 18.57
C ALA A 60 0.43 -11.41 18.59
N GLY A 61 1.15 -10.60 17.82
CA GLY A 61 2.61 -10.59 17.82
C GLY A 61 3.21 -10.24 19.18
N ALA A 62 2.71 -9.19 19.85
CA ALA A 62 3.14 -8.78 21.18
C ALA A 62 2.88 -9.86 22.24
N SER A 63 1.72 -10.52 22.17
CA SER A 63 1.37 -11.61 23.08
C SER A 63 2.29 -12.82 22.89
N PHE A 64 2.60 -13.19 21.64
CA PHE A 64 3.53 -14.28 21.34
C PHE A 64 4.93 -13.96 21.85
N VAL A 65 5.50 -12.80 21.47
CA VAL A 65 6.87 -12.42 21.88
C VAL A 65 6.99 -12.31 23.40
N THR A 66 6.06 -11.65 24.08
CA THR A 66 6.16 -11.47 25.53
C THR A 66 5.88 -12.75 26.32
N ASN A 67 4.80 -13.49 26.00
CA ASN A 67 4.39 -14.62 26.85
C ASN A 67 5.10 -15.93 26.48
N VAL A 68 5.43 -16.15 25.21
CA VAL A 68 6.06 -17.40 24.77
C VAL A 68 7.58 -17.27 24.77
N VAL A 69 8.12 -16.16 24.25
CA VAL A 69 9.57 -15.99 24.07
C VAL A 69 10.22 -15.36 25.30
N LEU A 70 9.81 -14.15 25.70
CA LEU A 70 10.53 -13.41 26.73
C LEU A 70 10.29 -13.97 28.13
N LYS A 71 9.06 -14.35 28.47
CA LYS A 71 8.75 -14.92 29.80
C LYS A 71 9.36 -16.30 30.05
N SER A 72 9.69 -17.07 29.01
CA SER A 72 10.40 -18.35 29.15
C SER A 72 11.90 -18.16 29.40
N VAL A 73 12.45 -17.03 28.97
CA VAL A 73 13.87 -16.68 29.15
C VAL A 73 14.12 -15.91 30.45
N PHE A 74 13.21 -15.03 30.86
CA PHE A 74 13.39 -14.15 32.01
C PHE A 74 12.49 -14.55 33.20
N ALA A 75 13.11 -15.02 34.28
CA ALA A 75 12.45 -15.34 35.54
C ALA A 75 12.51 -14.16 36.53
N ARG A 76 11.71 -13.10 36.30
CA ARG A 76 11.64 -11.95 37.21
C ARG A 76 10.50 -12.11 38.23
N ARG A 77 10.82 -11.94 39.51
CA ARG A 77 9.84 -11.92 40.62
C ARG A 77 8.96 -10.66 40.57
N ARG A 78 7.65 -10.83 40.78
CA ARG A 78 6.65 -9.75 40.91
C ARG A 78 6.90 -8.91 42.17
N PRO A 79 6.39 -7.67 42.25
CA PRO A 79 6.33 -6.93 43.50
C PRO A 79 5.58 -7.75 44.57
N ALA A 80 6.07 -7.73 45.81
CA ALA A 80 5.40 -8.44 46.90
C ALA A 80 4.03 -7.80 47.14
N ALA A 81 2.98 -8.62 47.27
CA ALA A 81 1.61 -8.14 47.47
C ALA A 81 1.49 -7.23 48.71
N GLU A 82 2.33 -7.47 49.72
CA GLU A 82 2.44 -6.68 50.94
C GLU A 82 2.84 -5.22 50.71
N LEU A 83 3.51 -4.92 49.60
CA LEU A 83 3.89 -3.55 49.24
C LEU A 83 2.69 -2.68 48.82
N MET A 84 1.53 -3.28 48.53
CA MET A 84 0.32 -2.56 48.15
C MET A 84 -0.77 -2.62 49.23
N PRO A 85 -1.58 -1.56 49.40
CA PRO A 85 -2.79 -1.61 50.22
C PRO A 85 -3.77 -2.69 49.75
N ALA A 86 -4.46 -3.35 50.69
CA ALA A 86 -5.35 -4.48 50.37
C ALA A 86 -6.42 -4.16 49.31
N HIS A 87 -6.98 -2.94 49.32
CA HIS A 87 -8.00 -2.49 48.37
C HIS A 87 -7.49 -2.28 46.92
N ARG A 88 -6.17 -2.36 46.68
CA ARG A 88 -5.54 -2.28 45.34
C ARG A 88 -4.99 -3.61 44.84
N ARG A 89 -4.96 -4.65 45.68
CA ARG A 89 -4.38 -5.95 45.30
C ARG A 89 -5.31 -6.69 44.35
N LEU A 90 -4.75 -7.18 43.24
CA LEU A 90 -5.47 -8.08 42.35
C LEU A 90 -5.53 -9.50 42.95
N VAL A 91 -6.74 -10.05 43.08
CA VAL A 91 -6.97 -11.40 43.62
C VAL A 91 -7.82 -12.20 42.62
N PRO A 92 -7.36 -13.38 42.15
CA PRO A 92 -6.11 -14.06 42.51
C PRO A 92 -4.88 -13.40 41.89
N ALA A 93 -3.73 -13.51 42.57
CA ALA A 93 -2.47 -12.99 42.08
C ALA A 93 -1.96 -13.84 40.89
N PRO A 94 -1.36 -13.24 39.85
CA PRO A 94 -0.83 -14.00 38.71
C PRO A 94 0.39 -14.86 39.10
N THR A 95 0.44 -16.10 38.62
CA THR A 95 1.50 -17.07 38.95
C THR A 95 2.69 -17.09 37.97
N SER A 96 2.55 -16.47 36.79
CA SER A 96 3.60 -16.41 35.76
C SER A 96 4.60 -15.27 35.99
N SER A 97 5.75 -15.35 35.31
CA SER A 97 6.82 -14.32 35.35
C SER A 97 6.28 -12.89 35.16
N SER A 98 6.87 -11.95 35.90
CA SER A 98 6.52 -10.53 35.85
C SER A 98 7.05 -9.81 34.61
N PHE A 99 8.14 -10.29 34.00
CA PHE A 99 8.85 -9.55 32.97
C PHE A 99 8.74 -10.17 31.58
N PRO A 100 8.49 -9.38 30.54
CA PRO A 100 7.88 -8.04 30.56
C PRO A 100 6.35 -8.11 30.80
N SER A 101 5.71 -6.96 31.06
CA SER A 101 4.25 -6.90 31.23
C SER A 101 3.52 -7.11 29.90
N GLY A 102 2.80 -8.23 29.78
CA GLY A 102 2.04 -8.59 28.57
C GLY A 102 0.88 -7.63 28.28
N HIS A 103 0.15 -7.19 29.31
CA HIS A 103 -0.93 -6.20 29.15
C HIS A 103 -0.42 -4.87 28.62
N SER A 104 0.72 -4.39 29.15
CA SER A 104 1.36 -3.16 28.68
C SER A 104 1.86 -3.30 27.25
N ALA A 105 2.41 -4.46 26.88
CA ALA A 105 2.82 -4.75 25.52
C ALA A 105 1.64 -4.76 24.54
N SER A 106 0.57 -5.48 24.85
CA SER A 106 -0.64 -5.50 24.01
C SER A 106 -1.30 -4.13 23.90
N ALA A 107 -1.36 -3.36 24.98
CA ALA A 107 -1.90 -2.01 25.00
C ALA A 107 -1.11 -1.05 24.11
N ALA A 108 0.22 -1.03 24.26
CA ALA A 108 1.09 -0.19 23.45
C ALA A 108 1.12 -0.64 21.98
N ALA A 109 1.09 -1.95 21.72
CA ALA A 109 1.00 -2.50 20.37
C ALA A 109 -0.28 -2.05 19.65
N PHE A 110 -1.43 -2.16 20.31
CA PHE A 110 -2.71 -1.74 19.73
C PHE A 110 -2.77 -0.22 19.53
N ALA A 111 -2.40 0.57 20.53
CA ALA A 111 -2.42 2.03 20.43
C ALA A 111 -1.47 2.56 19.35
N THR A 112 -0.25 2.01 19.26
CA THR A 112 0.71 2.36 18.20
C THR A 112 0.21 1.95 16.83
N ALA A 113 -0.40 0.77 16.70
CA ALA A 113 -1.02 0.32 15.46
C ALA A 113 -2.17 1.23 14.99
N VAL A 114 -3.01 1.69 15.93
CA VAL A 114 -4.08 2.64 15.64
C VAL A 114 -3.50 4.01 15.28
N ALA A 115 -2.48 4.49 15.98
CA ALA A 115 -1.83 5.79 15.69
C ALA A 115 -1.23 5.85 14.29
N MET A 116 -0.65 4.73 13.83
CA MET A 116 -0.14 4.61 12.48
C MET A 116 -1.23 4.72 11.41
N GLU A 117 -2.45 4.25 11.68
CA GLU A 117 -3.52 4.21 10.67
C GLU A 117 -4.48 5.40 10.75
N SER A 118 -4.77 5.87 11.97
CA SER A 118 -5.64 6.99 12.27
C SER A 118 -5.14 7.73 13.52
N PRO A 119 -4.32 8.78 13.35
CA PRO A 119 -3.85 9.60 14.46
C PRO A 119 -5.01 10.18 15.30
N ARG A 120 -6.12 10.57 14.66
CA ARG A 120 -7.32 11.08 15.34
C ARG A 120 -7.98 10.04 16.24
N THR A 121 -8.12 8.81 15.76
CA THR A 121 -8.66 7.71 16.57
C THR A 121 -7.72 7.32 17.69
N ALA A 122 -6.41 7.43 17.47
CA ALA A 122 -5.43 7.14 18.52
C ALA A 122 -5.51 8.09 19.70
N LEU A 123 -5.98 9.34 19.52
CA LEU A 123 -6.26 10.24 20.64
C LEU A 123 -7.32 9.68 21.61
N LEU A 124 -8.21 8.80 21.14
CA LEU A 124 -9.20 8.12 21.98
C LEU A 124 -8.65 6.83 22.59
N VAL A 125 -7.79 6.10 21.86
CA VAL A 125 -7.28 4.79 22.28
C VAL A 125 -6.06 4.91 23.21
N ALA A 126 -5.19 5.90 22.99
CA ALA A 126 -3.95 6.08 23.75
C ALA A 126 -4.20 6.32 25.26
N PRO A 127 -5.19 7.12 25.69
CA PRO A 127 -5.50 7.26 27.12
C PRO A 127 -5.92 5.93 27.76
N VAL A 128 -6.70 5.11 27.05
CA VAL A 128 -7.12 3.77 27.53
C VAL A 128 -5.91 2.86 27.66
N ALA A 129 -5.02 2.84 26.68
CA ALA A 129 -3.78 2.06 26.72
C ALA A 129 -2.85 2.50 27.87
N ALA A 130 -2.71 3.82 28.09
CA ALA A 130 -1.97 4.36 29.21
C ALA A 130 -2.60 3.97 30.56
N ALA A 131 -3.92 4.02 30.68
CA ALA A 131 -4.64 3.58 31.88
C ALA A 131 -4.46 2.07 32.16
N VAL A 132 -4.48 1.23 31.13
CA VAL A 132 -4.16 -0.21 31.26
C VAL A 132 -2.71 -0.43 31.68
N ALA A 133 -1.76 0.31 31.12
CA ALA A 133 -0.36 0.20 31.52
C ALA A 133 -0.15 0.64 32.98
N TYR A 134 -0.76 1.75 33.38
CA TYR A 134 -0.71 2.27 34.74
C TYR A 134 -1.37 1.32 35.75
N SER A 135 -2.52 0.72 35.41
CA SER A 135 -3.24 -0.19 36.31
C SER A 135 -2.36 -1.38 36.76
N ARG A 136 -1.38 -1.80 35.96
CA ARG A 136 -0.43 -2.88 36.30
C ARG A 136 0.56 -2.48 37.40
N VAL A 137 0.98 -1.22 37.44
CA VAL A 137 1.80 -0.67 38.53
C VAL A 137 0.92 -0.39 39.74
N HIS A 138 -0.25 0.21 39.51
CA HIS A 138 -1.21 0.60 40.53
C HIS A 138 -1.73 -0.56 41.38
N THR A 139 -1.93 -1.72 40.76
CA THR A 139 -2.38 -2.94 41.46
C THR A 139 -1.21 -3.80 42.01
N GLY A 140 0.03 -3.33 41.87
CA GLY A 140 1.24 -3.98 42.38
C GLY A 140 1.61 -5.30 41.70
N VAL A 141 1.00 -5.62 40.57
CA VAL A 141 1.26 -6.89 39.86
C VAL A 141 2.53 -6.87 39.02
N HIS A 142 3.06 -5.69 38.70
CA HIS A 142 4.28 -5.48 37.90
C HIS A 142 5.10 -4.29 38.39
N TRP A 143 6.42 -4.34 38.18
CA TRP A 143 7.31 -3.20 38.38
C TRP A 143 7.12 -2.16 37.27
N GLY A 144 7.48 -0.89 37.54
CA GLY A 144 7.42 0.18 36.53
C GLY A 144 8.25 -0.15 35.28
N SER A 145 9.45 -0.70 35.46
CA SER A 145 10.29 -1.16 34.34
C SER A 145 9.68 -2.32 33.54
N ASP A 146 8.90 -3.23 34.15
CA ASP A 146 8.19 -4.30 33.41
C ASP A 146 7.19 -3.71 32.42
N VAL A 147 6.52 -2.62 32.83
CA VAL A 147 5.53 -1.88 32.05
C VAL A 147 6.20 -1.10 30.93
N LEU A 148 7.30 -0.40 31.22
CA LEU A 148 8.05 0.36 30.22
C LEU A 148 8.64 -0.55 29.13
N VAL A 149 9.28 -1.67 29.52
CA VAL A 149 9.82 -2.62 28.56
C VAL A 149 8.70 -3.31 27.78
N GLY A 150 7.61 -3.69 28.45
CA GLY A 150 6.42 -4.22 27.78
C GLY A 150 5.90 -3.27 26.71
N ALA A 151 5.72 -1.99 27.05
CA ALA A 151 5.26 -0.97 26.12
C ALA A 151 6.24 -0.75 24.94
N ALA A 152 7.55 -0.77 25.20
CA ALA A 152 8.58 -0.66 24.16
C ALA A 152 8.54 -1.85 23.19
N VAL A 153 8.45 -3.08 23.70
CA VAL A 153 8.33 -4.30 22.88
C VAL A 153 7.04 -4.26 22.05
N GLY A 154 5.91 -3.92 22.66
CA GLY A 154 4.62 -3.82 21.97
C GLY A 154 4.64 -2.79 20.85
N SER A 155 5.16 -1.59 21.12
CA SER A 155 5.30 -0.52 20.12
C SER A 155 6.26 -0.92 19.01
N GLY A 156 7.38 -1.58 19.34
CA GLY A 156 8.34 -2.10 18.38
C GLY A 156 7.73 -3.13 17.43
N ILE A 157 6.91 -4.05 17.95
CA ILE A 157 6.19 -5.04 17.14
C ILE A 157 5.17 -4.35 16.21
N ALA A 158 4.42 -3.38 16.72
CA ALA A 158 3.51 -2.60 15.89
C ALA A 158 4.28 -1.87 14.78
N LEU A 159 5.38 -1.18 15.09
CA LEU A 159 6.21 -0.49 14.10
C LEU A 159 6.82 -1.46 13.07
N ALA A 160 7.22 -2.66 13.49
CA ALA A 160 7.75 -3.69 12.58
C ALA A 160 6.72 -4.14 11.53
N THR A 161 5.41 -4.01 11.81
CA THR A 161 4.37 -4.27 10.80
C THR A 161 4.49 -3.35 9.58
N ARG A 162 5.13 -2.17 9.70
CA ARG A 162 5.34 -1.24 8.58
C ARG A 162 6.16 -1.83 7.44
N ARG A 163 7.02 -2.80 7.74
CA ARG A 163 7.92 -3.40 6.75
C ARG A 163 7.16 -4.13 5.62
N TRP A 164 5.98 -4.64 5.92
CA TRP A 164 5.15 -5.44 5.02
C TRP A 164 3.71 -4.89 4.88
N TRP A 165 3.28 -4.02 5.80
CA TRP A 165 2.04 -3.24 5.70
C TRP A 165 2.38 -1.73 5.72
N PRO A 166 2.77 -1.11 4.60
CA PRO A 166 3.07 0.31 4.59
C PRO A 166 1.84 1.14 4.98
N VAL A 167 2.03 2.16 5.81
CA VAL A 167 1.03 3.23 5.98
C VAL A 167 1.24 4.18 4.82
N ARG A 168 0.34 4.17 3.85
CA ARG A 168 0.29 5.19 2.80
C ARG A 168 -0.36 6.46 3.34
N GLU A 169 0.19 7.62 3.02
CA GLU A 169 -0.37 8.92 3.41
C GLU A 169 -1.35 9.44 2.36
N SER A 170 -1.07 9.14 1.10
CA SER A 170 -1.93 9.28 -0.07
C SER A 170 -1.83 7.99 -0.88
N ASP A 171 -2.85 7.71 -1.69
CA ASP A 171 -2.75 6.65 -2.71
C ASP A 171 -2.03 7.16 -3.98
N GLU A 172 -1.81 8.48 -4.08
CA GLU A 172 -1.04 9.16 -5.12
C GLU A 172 0.47 8.85 -5.03
N ALA A 173 1.06 8.65 -6.20
CA ALA A 173 2.48 8.51 -6.43
C ALA A 173 3.14 9.87 -6.72
N GLN A 174 4.38 10.02 -6.29
CA GLN A 174 5.20 11.19 -6.62
C GLN A 174 5.46 11.22 -8.12
N ALA A 175 5.52 12.43 -8.68
CA ALA A 175 5.91 12.65 -10.06
C ALA A 175 6.43 14.08 -10.22
N GLY A 176 7.43 14.28 -11.07
CA GLY A 176 7.89 15.61 -11.45
C GLY A 176 6.80 16.42 -12.15
N ILE A 177 6.76 17.72 -11.88
CA ILE A 177 5.84 18.65 -12.53
C ILE A 177 6.32 18.88 -13.97
N VAL A 178 5.40 18.84 -14.93
CA VAL A 178 5.66 19.26 -16.31
C VAL A 178 5.35 20.75 -16.38
N PRO A 179 6.34 21.61 -16.68
CA PRO A 179 6.22 23.06 -16.50
C PRO A 179 5.22 23.72 -17.46
N GLU A 180 5.05 23.17 -18.66
CA GLU A 180 4.14 23.71 -19.67
C GLU A 180 3.35 22.59 -20.33
N VAL A 181 2.03 22.63 -20.14
CA VAL A 181 1.05 21.90 -20.94
C VAL A 181 -0.07 22.86 -21.35
N PRO A 182 -0.80 22.59 -22.46
CA PRO A 182 -1.89 23.44 -22.90
C PRO A 182 -2.97 23.62 -21.82
N VAL A 183 -3.53 24.82 -21.73
CA VAL A 183 -4.74 25.06 -20.94
C VAL A 183 -5.94 24.61 -21.77
N LEU A 184 -6.74 23.69 -21.24
CA LEU A 184 -7.94 23.15 -21.90
C LEU A 184 -9.20 23.72 -21.22
N ALA A 185 -9.37 25.04 -21.28
CA ALA A 185 -10.55 25.70 -20.72
C ALA A 185 -11.84 25.10 -21.32
N ASP A 186 -12.74 24.65 -20.44
CA ASP A 186 -13.97 23.93 -20.80
C ASP A 186 -13.78 22.70 -21.72
N GLY A 187 -12.55 22.17 -21.80
CA GLY A 187 -12.19 21.05 -22.68
C GLY A 187 -11.82 21.44 -24.11
N LYS A 188 -11.60 22.73 -24.41
CA LYS A 188 -11.23 23.16 -25.78
C LYS A 188 -9.95 22.45 -26.25
N GLY A 189 -10.00 21.83 -27.43
CA GLY A 189 -8.87 21.10 -28.02
C GLY A 189 -8.63 19.71 -27.42
N LEU A 190 -9.54 19.21 -26.58
CA LEU A 190 -9.49 17.87 -25.99
C LEU A 190 -10.37 16.89 -26.77
N VAL A 191 -9.82 15.73 -27.13
CA VAL A 191 -10.59 14.58 -27.65
C VAL A 191 -10.59 13.46 -26.60
N VAL A 192 -11.75 13.11 -26.06
CA VAL A 192 -11.92 12.12 -24.99
C VAL A 192 -12.53 10.84 -25.51
N MET A 193 -11.87 9.71 -25.26
CA MET A 193 -12.42 8.38 -25.50
C MET A 193 -13.06 7.83 -24.23
N VAL A 194 -14.35 7.47 -24.30
CA VAL A 194 -15.15 6.95 -23.20
C VAL A 194 -15.48 5.49 -23.47
N ASN A 195 -15.11 4.61 -22.55
CA ASN A 195 -15.50 3.21 -22.57
C ASN A 195 -16.65 2.96 -21.58
N PRO A 196 -17.93 2.97 -22.02
CA PRO A 196 -19.08 2.89 -21.12
C PRO A 196 -19.24 1.51 -20.46
N VAL A 197 -18.62 0.46 -21.01
CA VAL A 197 -18.62 -0.88 -20.39
C VAL A 197 -17.51 -1.05 -19.33
N SER A 198 -16.60 -0.08 -19.23
CA SER A 198 -15.58 -0.05 -18.19
C SER A 198 -16.10 0.67 -16.95
N GLY A 199 -16.55 -0.06 -15.92
CA GLY A 199 -17.00 0.56 -14.69
C GLY A 199 -18.22 -0.13 -14.08
N ASP A 200 -19.10 0.69 -13.49
CA ASP A 200 -20.45 0.26 -13.14
C ASP A 200 -21.25 0.07 -14.43
N ALA A 201 -21.76 -1.14 -14.64
CA ALA A 201 -22.53 -1.49 -15.84
C ALA A 201 -23.81 -0.66 -16.01
N ASN A 202 -24.25 0.06 -14.96
CA ASN A 202 -25.45 0.89 -14.99
C ASN A 202 -25.15 2.40 -15.12
N TYR A 203 -23.89 2.80 -15.30
CA TYR A 203 -23.50 4.20 -15.35
C TYR A 203 -22.60 4.48 -16.56
N ASP A 204 -23.08 5.35 -17.45
CA ASP A 204 -22.32 5.87 -18.58
C ASP A 204 -21.85 7.29 -18.25
N PRO A 205 -20.54 7.55 -18.14
CA PRO A 205 -20.01 8.87 -17.77
C PRO A 205 -20.02 9.87 -18.93
N THR A 206 -20.42 9.47 -20.15
CA THR A 206 -20.32 10.32 -21.35
C THR A 206 -21.01 11.67 -21.17
N ASP A 207 -22.26 11.66 -20.67
CA ASP A 207 -23.07 12.87 -20.58
C ASP A 207 -22.54 13.81 -19.48
N ASP A 208 -22.05 13.25 -18.37
CA ASP A 208 -21.42 14.01 -17.29
C ASP A 208 -20.11 14.66 -17.75
N ILE A 209 -19.30 13.95 -18.54
CA ILE A 209 -18.07 14.48 -19.13
C ILE A 209 -18.39 15.60 -20.13
N ALA A 210 -19.39 15.39 -21.00
CA ALA A 210 -19.81 16.39 -21.98
C ALA A 210 -20.39 17.65 -21.30
N ALA A 211 -21.11 17.50 -20.20
CA ALA A 211 -21.62 18.62 -19.42
C ALA A 211 -20.50 19.39 -18.69
N ALA A 212 -19.49 18.67 -18.19
CA ALA A 212 -18.36 19.26 -17.47
C ALA A 212 -17.31 19.92 -18.39
N LEU A 213 -17.13 19.38 -19.60
CA LEU A 213 -16.14 19.81 -20.59
C LEU A 213 -16.86 20.05 -21.94
N PRO A 214 -17.72 21.09 -22.04
CA PRO A 214 -18.61 21.28 -23.18
C PRO A 214 -17.91 21.57 -24.50
N ALA A 215 -16.64 22.00 -24.49
CA ALA A 215 -15.84 22.23 -25.68
C ALA A 215 -14.98 21.01 -26.09
N ALA A 216 -15.03 19.90 -25.33
CA ALA A 216 -14.33 18.67 -25.67
C ALA A 216 -15.10 17.83 -26.70
N THR A 217 -14.38 17.15 -27.58
CA THR A 217 -14.98 16.10 -28.42
C THR A 217 -15.01 14.80 -27.64
N VAL A 218 -16.20 14.33 -27.26
CA VAL A 218 -16.39 13.11 -26.46
C VAL A 218 -16.89 11.98 -27.36
N LEU A 219 -16.20 10.84 -27.34
CA LEU A 219 -16.45 9.70 -28.20
C LEU A 219 -16.63 8.43 -27.39
N ARG A 220 -17.61 7.60 -27.74
CA ARG A 220 -17.78 6.27 -27.13
C ARG A 220 -16.97 5.22 -27.90
N THR A 221 -16.29 4.33 -27.19
CA THR A 221 -15.60 3.19 -27.80
C THR A 221 -16.59 2.30 -28.53
N ARG A 222 -16.24 1.89 -29.75
CA ARG A 222 -17.05 0.94 -30.51
C ARG A 222 -16.48 -0.48 -30.40
N PRO A 223 -17.31 -1.52 -30.21
CA PRO A 223 -16.83 -2.90 -30.06
C PRO A 223 -16.15 -3.48 -31.31
N ASP A 224 -16.47 -2.94 -32.49
CA ASP A 224 -16.00 -3.38 -33.80
C ASP A 224 -14.64 -2.77 -34.20
N MET A 225 -14.07 -1.87 -33.38
CA MET A 225 -12.87 -1.14 -33.75
C MET A 225 -11.91 -0.98 -32.56
N ASP A 226 -10.61 -0.97 -32.85
CA ASP A 226 -9.60 -0.72 -31.82
C ASP A 226 -9.73 0.71 -31.26
N CYS A 227 -9.59 0.84 -29.95
CA CYS A 227 -9.75 2.10 -29.24
C CYS A 227 -8.73 3.17 -29.70
N ALA A 228 -7.48 2.78 -29.94
CA ALA A 228 -6.44 3.71 -30.36
C ALA A 228 -6.62 4.10 -31.85
N GLU A 229 -7.08 3.17 -32.69
CA GLU A 229 -7.47 3.47 -34.07
C GLU A 229 -8.65 4.45 -34.14
N GLN A 230 -9.66 4.25 -33.30
CA GLN A 230 -10.81 5.16 -33.21
C GLN A 230 -10.40 6.56 -32.78
N LEU A 231 -9.54 6.65 -31.77
CA LEU A 231 -8.99 7.92 -31.33
C LEU A 231 -8.18 8.58 -32.44
N ALA A 232 -7.35 7.82 -33.16
CA ALA A 232 -6.55 8.34 -34.26
C ALA A 232 -7.43 8.97 -35.34
N GLN A 233 -8.45 8.26 -35.83
CA GLN A 233 -9.39 8.76 -36.83
C GLN A 233 -10.09 10.04 -36.35
N ALA A 234 -10.48 10.09 -35.08
CA ALA A 234 -11.19 11.25 -34.55
C ALA A 234 -10.31 12.47 -34.32
N VAL A 235 -9.03 12.27 -33.97
CA VAL A 235 -8.02 13.33 -33.89
C VAL A 235 -7.70 13.86 -35.29
N ASP A 236 -7.49 12.98 -36.26
CA ASP A 236 -7.19 13.34 -37.64
C ASP A 236 -8.38 14.04 -38.34
N ALA A 237 -9.60 13.80 -37.88
CA ALA A 237 -10.82 14.46 -38.37
C ALA A 237 -11.06 15.87 -37.79
N GLN A 238 -10.28 16.31 -36.80
CA GLN A 238 -10.46 17.65 -36.22
C GLN A 238 -10.00 18.74 -37.18
N GLN A 239 -10.76 19.83 -37.27
CA GLN A 239 -10.39 21.01 -38.07
C GLN A 239 -9.34 21.87 -37.38
N GLU A 240 -9.40 21.95 -36.05
CA GLU A 240 -8.40 22.62 -35.22
C GLU A 240 -7.39 21.60 -34.66
N PRO A 241 -6.14 22.01 -34.42
CA PRO A 241 -5.14 21.14 -33.80
C PRO A 241 -5.60 20.63 -32.43
N VAL A 242 -5.55 19.31 -32.23
CA VAL A 242 -5.81 18.69 -30.92
C VAL A 242 -4.66 19.03 -29.97
N ALA A 243 -5.01 19.60 -28.82
CA ALA A 243 -4.06 20.02 -27.78
C ALA A 243 -3.78 18.90 -26.76
N ALA A 244 -4.73 17.99 -26.55
CA ALA A 244 -4.60 16.84 -25.67
C ALA A 244 -5.59 15.73 -26.02
N VAL A 245 -5.30 14.51 -25.56
CA VAL A 245 -6.25 13.39 -25.63
C VAL A 245 -6.66 12.94 -24.24
N GLY A 246 -7.89 12.45 -24.10
CA GLY A 246 -8.45 12.02 -22.84
C GLY A 246 -9.00 10.61 -22.88
N VAL A 247 -9.10 9.97 -21.71
CA VAL A 247 -9.68 8.63 -21.57
C VAL A 247 -10.51 8.51 -20.31
N ALA A 248 -11.69 7.92 -20.44
CA ALA A 248 -12.58 7.53 -19.37
C ALA A 248 -12.89 6.03 -19.50
N GLY A 249 -12.15 5.17 -18.80
CA GLY A 249 -12.31 3.73 -18.92
C GLY A 249 -11.40 2.93 -17.98
N GLY A 250 -11.37 1.61 -18.17
CA GLY A 250 -10.51 0.69 -17.41
C GLY A 250 -9.05 0.76 -17.86
N ASP A 251 -8.17 0.08 -17.12
CA ASP A 251 -6.70 0.16 -17.33
C ASP A 251 -6.28 -0.17 -18.78
N GLY A 252 -6.93 -1.13 -19.45
CA GLY A 252 -6.65 -1.46 -20.86
C GLY A 252 -6.99 -0.34 -21.86
N THR A 253 -8.13 0.34 -21.68
CA THR A 253 -8.50 1.52 -22.49
C THR A 253 -7.53 2.68 -22.23
N VAL A 254 -7.16 2.89 -20.97
CA VAL A 254 -6.15 3.90 -20.61
C VAL A 254 -4.81 3.59 -21.28
N ALA A 255 -4.36 2.33 -21.27
CA ALA A 255 -3.13 1.89 -21.92
C ALA A 255 -3.12 2.17 -23.42
N ALA A 256 -4.21 1.88 -24.12
CA ALA A 256 -4.35 2.16 -25.56
C ALA A 256 -4.26 3.66 -25.87
N VAL A 257 -4.97 4.50 -25.10
CA VAL A 257 -4.96 5.96 -25.30
C VAL A 257 -3.62 6.58 -24.92
N ALA A 258 -2.98 6.16 -23.83
CA ALA A 258 -1.65 6.64 -23.46
C ALA A 258 -0.59 6.26 -24.49
N ALA A 259 -0.68 5.06 -25.08
CA ALA A 259 0.19 4.65 -26.17
C ALA A 259 0.05 5.55 -27.40
N TYR A 260 -1.19 5.94 -27.75
CA TYR A 260 -1.44 6.92 -28.81
C TYR A 260 -0.86 8.29 -28.45
N ALA A 261 -1.13 8.78 -27.23
CA ALA A 261 -0.67 10.07 -26.72
C ALA A 261 0.86 10.19 -26.77
N LEU A 262 1.58 9.16 -26.29
CA LEU A 262 3.04 9.11 -26.31
C LEU A 262 3.58 9.19 -27.74
N ARG A 263 3.03 8.42 -28.68
CA ARG A 263 3.48 8.43 -30.09
C ARG A 263 3.25 9.78 -30.78
N LYS A 264 2.20 10.50 -30.42
CA LYS A 264 1.85 11.81 -31.00
C LYS A 264 2.45 12.99 -30.23
N GLY A 265 3.09 12.75 -29.08
CA GLY A 265 3.58 13.82 -28.21
C GLY A 265 2.47 14.67 -27.60
N LEU A 266 1.27 14.11 -27.41
CA LEU A 266 0.12 14.81 -26.85
C LEU A 266 0.00 14.54 -25.35
N PRO A 267 -0.28 15.56 -24.51
CA PRO A 267 -0.63 15.35 -23.11
C PRO A 267 -1.90 14.50 -22.94
N LEU A 268 -1.97 13.76 -21.83
CA LEU A 268 -3.03 12.82 -21.52
C LEU A 268 -3.91 13.31 -20.36
N VAL A 269 -5.23 13.28 -20.56
CA VAL A 269 -6.25 13.48 -19.52
C VAL A 269 -6.81 12.11 -19.10
N VAL A 270 -6.81 11.80 -17.81
CA VAL A 270 -7.37 10.55 -17.28
C VAL A 270 -8.60 10.86 -16.42
N ILE A 271 -9.74 10.31 -16.79
CA ILE A 271 -11.01 10.50 -16.07
C ILE A 271 -11.34 9.21 -15.32
N PRO A 272 -11.47 9.23 -13.97
CA PRO A 272 -11.62 8.03 -13.16
C PRO A 272 -13.05 7.48 -13.19
N THR A 273 -13.41 6.74 -14.24
CA THR A 273 -14.78 6.17 -14.41
C THR A 273 -14.86 4.65 -14.25
N GLY A 274 -13.72 3.94 -14.20
CA GLY A 274 -13.66 2.48 -14.05
C GLY A 274 -13.80 1.97 -12.60
N THR A 275 -14.05 0.67 -12.46
CA THR A 275 -14.32 0.02 -11.15
C THR A 275 -13.11 -0.02 -10.22
N LEU A 276 -11.90 -0.13 -10.77
CA LEU A 276 -10.65 -0.27 -10.00
C LEU A 276 -9.73 0.94 -10.08
N ASN A 277 -9.77 1.71 -11.19
CA ASN A 277 -9.04 2.96 -11.43
C ASN A 277 -7.62 2.95 -10.86
N HIS A 278 -6.84 1.90 -11.10
CA HIS A 278 -5.53 1.75 -10.48
C HIS A 278 -4.58 2.87 -10.92
N PHE A 279 -4.53 3.15 -12.22
CA PHE A 279 -3.71 4.23 -12.75
C PHE A 279 -4.17 5.62 -12.28
N ALA A 280 -5.46 5.94 -12.38
CA ALA A 280 -5.97 7.25 -11.96
C ALA A 280 -5.76 7.50 -10.44
N ARG A 281 -5.85 6.46 -9.61
CA ARG A 281 -5.54 6.55 -8.17
C ARG A 281 -4.07 6.79 -7.90
N ASP A 282 -3.18 6.09 -8.62
CA ASP A 282 -1.74 6.33 -8.53
C ASP A 282 -1.40 7.75 -9.03
N LEU A 283 -2.08 8.25 -10.07
CA LEU A 283 -1.97 9.63 -10.50
C LEU A 283 -2.47 10.60 -9.41
N GLY A 284 -3.46 10.21 -8.61
CA GLY A 284 -4.08 11.10 -7.62
C GLY A 284 -5.23 11.91 -8.20
N VAL A 285 -5.88 11.40 -9.26
CA VAL A 285 -7.12 11.93 -9.84
C VAL A 285 -8.27 11.03 -9.40
N TYR A 286 -9.15 11.57 -8.56
CA TYR A 286 -10.20 10.83 -7.87
C TYR A 286 -11.60 11.12 -8.40
N ASP A 287 -11.82 12.28 -9.00
CA ASP A 287 -13.10 12.67 -9.56
C ASP A 287 -12.94 13.58 -10.80
N LEU A 288 -14.05 13.79 -11.50
CA LEU A 288 -14.11 14.63 -12.70
C LEU A 288 -13.78 16.10 -12.39
N ARG A 289 -13.99 16.58 -11.16
CA ARG A 289 -13.70 17.99 -10.83
C ARG A 289 -12.20 18.23 -10.74
N GLU A 290 -11.42 17.28 -10.23
CA GLU A 290 -9.96 17.37 -10.25
C GLU A 290 -9.40 17.39 -11.68
N VAL A 291 -10.07 16.69 -12.61
CA VAL A 291 -9.74 16.77 -14.04
C VAL A 291 -9.95 18.20 -14.56
N ILE A 292 -11.16 18.76 -14.36
CA ILE A 292 -11.49 20.13 -14.79
C ILE A 292 -10.50 21.15 -14.23
N ASP A 293 -10.17 21.03 -12.95
CA ASP A 293 -9.21 21.93 -12.30
C ASP A 293 -7.86 21.88 -13.01
N ALA A 294 -7.26 20.68 -13.11
CA ALA A 294 -5.94 20.49 -13.67
C ALA A 294 -5.86 20.92 -15.13
N THR A 295 -6.88 20.56 -15.93
CA THR A 295 -6.95 20.93 -17.35
C THR A 295 -7.21 22.42 -17.54
N GLY A 296 -8.00 23.04 -16.65
CA GLY A 296 -8.35 24.46 -16.71
C GLY A 296 -7.21 25.41 -16.35
N VAL A 297 -6.21 24.94 -15.61
CA VAL A 297 -4.99 25.73 -15.30
C VAL A 297 -3.74 25.25 -16.04
N GLY A 298 -3.80 24.11 -16.73
CA GLY A 298 -2.64 23.56 -17.43
C GLY A 298 -1.62 22.92 -16.49
N GLU A 299 -2.08 22.18 -15.49
CA GLU A 299 -1.20 21.46 -14.56
C GLU A 299 -1.08 19.98 -14.93
N ALA A 300 0.17 19.53 -15.11
CA ALA A 300 0.47 18.15 -15.44
C ALA A 300 1.74 17.67 -14.75
N VAL A 301 1.86 16.34 -14.69
CA VAL A 301 3.04 15.66 -14.18
C VAL A 301 3.56 14.64 -15.17
N ALA A 302 4.83 14.31 -15.01
CA ALA A 302 5.54 13.37 -15.85
C ALA A 302 5.21 11.94 -15.42
N VAL A 303 4.82 11.10 -16.36
CA VAL A 303 4.54 9.68 -16.14
C VAL A 303 5.30 8.86 -17.16
N ASP A 304 6.15 7.97 -16.68
CA ASP A 304 6.85 7.03 -17.55
C ASP A 304 5.87 6.02 -18.12
N ILE A 305 6.10 5.64 -19.37
CA ILE A 305 5.38 4.56 -20.04
C ILE A 305 6.42 3.50 -20.39
N ALA A 306 6.25 2.30 -19.86
CA ALA A 306 7.09 1.18 -20.22
C ALA A 306 6.60 0.56 -21.55
N ALA A 307 7.46 -0.18 -22.23
CA ALA A 307 7.10 -1.00 -23.37
C ALA A 307 7.67 -2.40 -23.22
N VAL A 308 7.01 -3.35 -23.87
CA VAL A 308 7.53 -4.67 -24.15
C VAL A 308 7.52 -4.88 -25.67
N GLU A 309 8.69 -5.16 -26.21
CA GLU A 309 8.88 -5.75 -27.52
C GLU A 309 8.83 -7.27 -27.33
N TYR A 310 7.91 -7.94 -28.01
CA TYR A 310 7.70 -9.37 -27.89
C TYR A 310 7.51 -10.00 -29.26
N GLY A 311 8.05 -11.21 -29.41
CA GLY A 311 8.02 -11.88 -30.69
C GLY A 311 8.77 -13.20 -30.73
N ASP A 312 8.98 -13.66 -31.95
CA ASP A 312 9.91 -14.73 -32.30
C ASP A 312 11.00 -14.18 -33.24
N GLU A 313 11.79 -15.05 -33.86
CA GLU A 313 12.86 -14.64 -34.77
C GLU A 313 12.35 -13.96 -36.06
N ASN A 314 11.05 -14.07 -36.38
CA ASN A 314 10.46 -13.61 -37.64
C ASN A 314 9.59 -12.37 -37.46
N GLU A 315 8.87 -12.26 -36.35
CA GLU A 315 7.93 -11.16 -36.09
C GLU A 315 8.16 -10.56 -34.71
N THR A 316 8.32 -9.23 -34.65
CA THR A 316 8.39 -8.47 -33.39
C THR A 316 7.23 -7.49 -33.31
N ARG A 317 6.54 -7.48 -32.17
CA ARG A 317 5.44 -6.56 -31.86
C ARG A 317 5.79 -5.76 -30.62
N THR A 318 5.28 -4.54 -30.52
CA THR A 318 5.50 -3.67 -29.36
C THR A 318 4.18 -3.37 -28.66
N ARG A 319 4.15 -3.50 -27.35
CA ARG A 319 3.02 -3.11 -26.50
C ARG A 319 3.50 -2.18 -25.39
N ASN A 320 2.85 -1.03 -25.27
CA ASN A 320 3.08 -0.11 -24.15
C ASN A 320 2.36 -0.61 -22.89
N LEU A 321 2.95 -0.34 -21.74
CA LEU A 321 2.55 -0.81 -20.42
C LEU A 321 2.38 0.41 -19.51
N ILE A 322 1.17 0.63 -19.02
CA ILE A 322 0.92 1.68 -18.01
C ILE A 322 1.20 1.16 -16.61
N ASN A 323 0.84 -0.09 -16.32
CA ASN A 323 0.93 -0.66 -14.99
C ASN A 323 1.91 -1.82 -14.96
N THR A 324 1.56 -2.94 -15.58
CA THR A 324 2.26 -4.20 -15.33
C THR A 324 2.19 -5.16 -16.50
N PHE A 325 3.27 -5.92 -16.67
CA PHE A 325 3.33 -7.12 -17.47
C PHE A 325 3.54 -8.34 -16.56
N SER A 326 3.00 -9.48 -16.95
CA SER A 326 3.22 -10.73 -16.24
C SER A 326 3.24 -11.96 -17.15
N LEU A 327 4.03 -12.95 -16.73
CA LEU A 327 4.27 -14.21 -17.41
C LEU A 327 4.07 -15.38 -16.43
N GLY A 328 3.56 -16.51 -16.92
CA GLY A 328 3.31 -17.71 -16.12
C GLY A 328 2.09 -17.56 -15.21
N SER A 329 2.17 -18.07 -13.98
CA SER A 329 1.00 -18.24 -13.11
C SER A 329 0.50 -16.98 -12.36
N TYR A 330 1.09 -15.80 -12.63
CA TYR A 330 0.74 -14.57 -11.93
C TYR A 330 -0.68 -14.03 -12.23
N PRO A 331 -1.18 -14.03 -13.48
CA PRO A 331 -2.57 -13.63 -13.76
C PRO A 331 -3.58 -14.46 -12.96
N ASP A 332 -3.38 -15.78 -12.86
CA ASP A 332 -4.23 -16.67 -12.06
C ASP A 332 -4.20 -16.32 -10.56
N LEU A 333 -3.01 -15.98 -10.04
CA LEU A 333 -2.83 -15.53 -8.66
C LEU A 333 -3.65 -14.26 -8.38
N VAL A 334 -3.56 -13.26 -9.25
CA VAL A 334 -4.32 -11.99 -9.11
C VAL A 334 -5.82 -12.23 -9.18
N ARG A 335 -6.27 -13.03 -10.15
CA ARG A 335 -7.69 -13.37 -10.34
C ARG A 335 -8.28 -14.11 -9.15
N LEU A 336 -7.59 -15.13 -8.62
CA LEU A 336 -8.02 -15.87 -7.44
C LEU A 336 -8.03 -14.99 -6.18
N ARG A 337 -6.99 -14.16 -6.00
CA ARG A 337 -6.93 -13.18 -4.90
C ARG A 337 -8.14 -12.27 -4.91
N GLU A 338 -8.47 -11.67 -6.05
CA GLU A 338 -9.58 -10.71 -6.15
C GLU A 338 -10.94 -11.34 -5.86
N LYS A 339 -11.16 -12.56 -6.34
CA LYS A 339 -12.36 -13.34 -6.05
C LYS A 339 -12.53 -13.57 -4.54
N TRP A 340 -11.46 -13.90 -3.83
CA TRP A 340 -11.52 -14.23 -2.40
C TRP A 340 -11.35 -13.03 -1.47
N GLN A 341 -10.74 -11.94 -1.96
CA GLN A 341 -10.51 -10.71 -1.19
C GLN A 341 -11.82 -10.14 -0.62
N LYS A 342 -12.92 -10.23 -1.37
CA LYS A 342 -14.25 -9.76 -0.93
C LYS A 342 -14.72 -10.45 0.35
N ARG A 343 -14.34 -11.72 0.56
CA ARG A 343 -14.81 -12.55 1.70
C ARG A 343 -13.78 -12.65 2.82
N TRP A 344 -12.49 -12.74 2.51
CA TRP A 344 -11.44 -13.05 3.48
C TRP A 344 -10.46 -11.89 3.74
N GLY A 345 -10.61 -10.76 3.05
CA GLY A 345 -9.68 -9.65 3.12
C GLY A 345 -8.40 -9.88 2.28
N LYS A 346 -7.58 -8.83 2.14
CA LYS A 346 -6.44 -8.81 1.19
C LYS A 346 -5.41 -9.92 1.43
N TRP A 347 -4.87 -10.03 2.65
CA TRP A 347 -3.75 -10.92 2.94
C TRP A 347 -4.13 -12.41 2.99
N PRO A 348 -5.23 -12.83 3.66
CA PRO A 348 -5.62 -14.24 3.64
C PRO A 348 -6.02 -14.73 2.25
N ALA A 349 -6.70 -13.89 1.47
CA ALA A 349 -7.04 -14.20 0.08
C ALA A 349 -5.79 -14.39 -0.77
N PHE A 350 -4.78 -13.52 -0.62
CA PHE A 350 -3.53 -13.64 -1.35
C PHE A 350 -2.77 -14.93 -0.98
N ALA A 351 -2.62 -15.24 0.31
CA ALA A 351 -1.93 -16.46 0.74
C ALA A 351 -2.61 -17.73 0.22
N ALA A 352 -3.95 -17.79 0.29
CA ALA A 352 -4.71 -18.89 -0.26
C ALA A 352 -4.57 -18.98 -1.79
N ALA A 353 -4.65 -17.84 -2.48
CA ALA A 353 -4.48 -17.79 -3.93
C ALA A 353 -3.09 -18.29 -4.33
N LEU A 354 -2.03 -17.87 -3.64
CA LEU A 354 -0.66 -18.35 -3.89
C LEU A 354 -0.55 -19.87 -3.71
N VAL A 355 -1.13 -20.43 -2.65
CA VAL A 355 -1.12 -21.89 -2.43
C VAL A 355 -1.82 -22.62 -3.57
N VAL A 356 -2.98 -22.15 -4.00
CA VAL A 356 -3.76 -22.81 -5.06
C VAL A 356 -3.10 -22.66 -6.43
N THR A 357 -2.64 -21.45 -6.76
CA THR A 357 -1.90 -21.17 -7.99
C THR A 357 -0.64 -22.05 -8.07
N LEU A 358 0.21 -22.06 -7.03
CA LEU A 358 1.45 -22.85 -7.06
C LEU A 358 1.21 -24.36 -7.08
N ARG A 359 0.06 -24.85 -6.60
CA ARG A 359 -0.30 -26.28 -6.68
C ARG A 359 -0.67 -26.73 -8.09
N ARG A 360 -1.20 -25.82 -8.92
CA ARG A 360 -1.65 -26.11 -10.29
C ARG A 360 -0.68 -25.63 -11.36
N ALA A 361 0.14 -24.63 -11.05
CA ALA A 361 1.08 -24.04 -11.97
C ALA A 361 2.18 -25.02 -12.37
N GLU A 362 2.58 -24.94 -13.63
CA GLU A 362 3.78 -25.54 -14.17
C GLU A 362 4.90 -24.49 -14.19
N PRO A 363 6.14 -24.83 -13.78
CA PRO A 363 7.24 -23.90 -13.89
C PRO A 363 7.65 -23.67 -15.34
N ILE A 364 7.78 -22.40 -15.71
CA ILE A 364 8.31 -21.95 -16.99
C ILE A 364 9.82 -21.77 -16.90
N GLU A 365 10.54 -22.02 -17.99
CA GLU A 365 11.97 -21.80 -18.09
C GLU A 365 12.26 -20.46 -18.77
N ILE A 366 13.08 -19.64 -18.14
CA ILE A 366 13.42 -18.31 -18.64
C ILE A 366 14.93 -18.09 -18.59
N PHE A 367 15.48 -17.43 -19.60
CA PHE A 367 16.83 -16.87 -19.56
C PHE A 367 16.75 -15.46 -19.00
N LEU A 368 17.26 -15.29 -17.78
CA LEU A 368 17.22 -14.04 -17.05
C LEU A 368 18.52 -13.91 -16.27
N ASP A 369 19.17 -12.75 -16.35
CA ASP A 369 20.48 -12.48 -15.73
C ASP A 369 21.61 -13.42 -16.20
N GLY A 370 21.68 -13.70 -17.51
CA GLY A 370 22.76 -14.49 -18.10
C GLY A 370 22.70 -15.99 -17.75
N ARG A 371 21.58 -16.47 -17.21
CA ARG A 371 21.38 -17.88 -16.86
C ARG A 371 19.95 -18.34 -17.15
N TRP A 372 19.83 -19.60 -17.54
CA TRP A 372 18.56 -20.31 -17.55
C TRP A 372 18.11 -20.63 -16.13
N GLN A 373 16.87 -20.31 -15.79
CA GLN A 373 16.27 -20.63 -14.50
C GLN A 373 14.77 -20.91 -14.66
N ARG A 374 14.27 -21.84 -13.85
CA ARG A 374 12.83 -22.13 -13.79
C ARG A 374 12.14 -21.19 -12.81
N VAL A 375 11.04 -20.59 -13.22
CA VAL A 375 10.22 -19.69 -12.39
C VAL A 375 8.76 -20.11 -12.41
N TRP A 376 8.02 -19.76 -11.35
CA TRP A 376 6.57 -19.91 -11.30
C TRP A 376 5.85 -18.77 -12.02
N PHE A 377 6.45 -17.58 -11.98
CA PHE A 377 6.02 -16.40 -12.69
C PHE A 377 7.13 -15.35 -12.75
N LEU A 378 6.99 -14.45 -13.70
CA LEU A 378 7.72 -13.19 -13.81
C LEU A 378 6.71 -12.03 -13.82
N PHE A 379 7.03 -10.96 -13.11
CA PHE A 379 6.28 -9.72 -13.04
C PHE A 379 7.22 -8.58 -13.43
N VAL A 380 6.76 -7.69 -14.31
CA VAL A 380 7.46 -6.47 -14.69
C VAL A 380 6.49 -5.30 -14.51
N GLY A 381 6.79 -4.39 -13.58
CA GLY A 381 6.01 -3.18 -13.34
C GLY A 381 6.61 -1.96 -14.05
N ASN A 382 5.74 -1.07 -14.52
CA ASN A 382 6.13 0.27 -14.97
C ASN A 382 6.37 1.18 -13.74
N GLY A 383 7.63 1.34 -13.37
CA GLY A 383 8.06 2.01 -12.15
C GLY A 383 8.27 1.07 -10.95
N PRO A 384 9.01 1.51 -9.92
CA PRO A 384 9.14 0.86 -8.62
C PRO A 384 7.79 0.54 -7.96
N TYR A 385 7.52 -0.74 -7.70
CA TYR A 385 6.42 -1.13 -6.83
C TYR A 385 6.91 -1.31 -5.38
N HIS A 386 5.97 -1.17 -4.45
CA HIS A 386 6.15 -1.37 -3.03
C HIS A 386 5.04 -2.26 -2.47
N PRO A 387 5.29 -2.94 -1.33
CA PRO A 387 6.57 -3.04 -0.62
C PRO A 387 7.60 -3.94 -1.33
N HIS A 388 8.89 -3.61 -1.18
CA HIS A 388 10.00 -4.50 -1.57
C HIS A 388 9.98 -5.79 -0.75
N GLY A 389 10.35 -6.89 -1.39
CA GLY A 389 10.40 -8.18 -0.74
C GLY A 389 9.04 -8.66 -0.27
N ALA A 390 8.00 -8.34 -1.04
CA ALA A 390 6.60 -8.66 -0.80
C ALA A 390 5.81 -8.58 -2.11
N VAL A 391 4.50 -8.74 -2.03
CA VAL A 391 3.60 -8.61 -3.18
C VAL A 391 3.59 -7.16 -3.65
N PRO A 392 3.79 -6.89 -4.96
CA PRO A 392 3.57 -5.57 -5.54
C PRO A 392 2.16 -5.09 -5.20
N ALA A 393 2.07 -3.99 -4.45
CA ALA A 393 0.79 -3.45 -4.03
C ALA A 393 0.54 -2.08 -4.64
N PHE A 394 1.59 -1.28 -4.83
CA PHE A 394 1.45 0.09 -5.30
C PHE A 394 2.76 0.71 -5.79
N ARG A 395 2.68 1.83 -6.52
CA ARG A 395 3.83 2.67 -6.91
C ARG A 395 4.00 3.86 -5.98
N ASP A 396 5.25 4.19 -5.65
CA ASP A 396 5.59 5.40 -4.90
C ASP A 396 5.93 6.57 -5.83
N ARG A 397 6.37 6.28 -7.06
CA ARG A 397 6.78 7.24 -8.08
C ARG A 397 6.34 6.81 -9.48
N LEU A 398 6.00 7.77 -10.36
CA LEU A 398 5.59 7.52 -11.75
C LEU A 398 6.65 7.90 -12.80
N ASP A 399 7.66 8.70 -12.43
CA ASP A 399 8.72 9.26 -13.29
C ASP A 399 10.12 8.76 -12.90
N SER A 400 10.24 7.48 -12.55
CA SER A 400 11.48 6.90 -12.02
C SER A 400 12.54 6.55 -13.07
N GLY A 401 12.14 6.37 -14.33
CA GLY A 401 12.96 5.82 -15.40
C GLY A 401 13.32 4.34 -15.24
N LEU A 402 12.62 3.59 -14.37
CA LEU A 402 12.95 2.21 -14.01
C LEU A 402 11.76 1.26 -14.15
N LEU A 403 12.05 0.00 -14.46
CA LEU A 403 11.13 -1.12 -14.39
C LEU A 403 11.32 -1.85 -13.06
N ASP A 404 10.23 -2.39 -12.49
CA ASP A 404 10.30 -3.28 -11.31
C ASP A 404 10.11 -4.74 -11.72
N VAL A 405 11.19 -5.51 -11.66
CA VAL A 405 11.24 -6.89 -12.14
C VAL A 405 11.27 -7.82 -10.95
N ARG A 406 10.24 -8.67 -10.82
CA ARG A 406 10.09 -9.62 -9.71
C ARG A 406 9.77 -11.00 -10.23
N TRP A 407 10.43 -12.01 -9.68
CA TRP A 407 10.18 -13.39 -10.08
C TRP A 407 10.24 -14.34 -8.89
N LEU A 408 9.50 -15.44 -9.01
CA LEU A 408 9.49 -16.51 -8.02
C LEU A 408 10.13 -17.76 -8.61
N ARG A 409 11.32 -18.11 -8.15
CA ARG A 409 12.09 -19.27 -8.57
C ARG A 409 11.40 -20.59 -8.24
N ALA A 410 11.44 -21.51 -9.19
CA ALA A 410 10.90 -22.86 -9.10
C ALA A 410 12.00 -23.95 -9.05
N ASP A 411 13.24 -23.61 -9.42
CA ASP A 411 14.42 -24.49 -9.48
C ASP A 411 14.98 -24.92 -8.11
N LEU A 412 14.48 -24.34 -7.02
CA LEU A 412 14.91 -24.68 -5.66
C LEU A 412 14.08 -25.82 -5.05
N ARG A 413 14.75 -26.69 -4.26
CA ARG A 413 14.06 -27.74 -3.47
C ARG A 413 13.02 -27.10 -2.54
N TRP A 414 11.80 -27.66 -2.60
CA TRP A 414 10.62 -27.19 -1.88
C TRP A 414 10.27 -25.72 -2.16
N SER A 415 10.54 -25.21 -3.37
CA SER A 415 10.26 -23.83 -3.77
C SER A 415 8.84 -23.38 -3.42
N ARG A 416 7.82 -24.22 -3.66
CA ARG A 416 6.42 -23.95 -3.27
C ARG A 416 6.25 -23.68 -1.77
N THR A 417 6.68 -24.63 -0.92
CA THR A 417 6.58 -24.51 0.54
C THR A 417 7.37 -23.32 1.04
N ARG A 418 8.58 -23.10 0.51
CA ARG A 418 9.42 -21.96 0.86
C ARG A 418 8.79 -20.63 0.49
N ALA A 419 8.14 -20.52 -0.67
CA ALA A 419 7.43 -19.31 -1.08
C ALA A 419 6.25 -19.01 -0.14
N VAL A 420 5.44 -20.01 0.17
CA VAL A 420 4.29 -19.87 1.08
C VAL A 420 4.74 -19.50 2.49
N VAL A 421 5.71 -20.23 3.05
CA VAL A 421 6.27 -19.93 4.39
C VAL A 421 6.87 -18.53 4.40
N ALA A 422 7.67 -18.17 3.40
CA ALA A 422 8.29 -16.86 3.36
C ALA A 422 7.26 -15.72 3.22
N LEU A 423 6.19 -15.92 2.44
CA LEU A 423 5.09 -14.96 2.38
C LEU A 423 4.38 -14.80 3.74
N VAL A 424 3.98 -15.92 4.36
CA VAL A 424 3.25 -15.91 5.65
C VAL A 424 4.11 -15.34 6.77
N SER A 425 5.42 -15.61 6.75
CA SER A 425 6.39 -15.04 7.68
C SER A 425 6.83 -13.61 7.32
N ALA A 426 6.24 -12.98 6.30
CA ALA A 426 6.60 -11.65 5.80
C ALA A 426 8.11 -11.49 5.48
N ALA A 427 8.73 -12.59 5.06
CA ALA A 427 10.16 -12.72 4.78
C ALA A 427 10.45 -13.13 3.32
N ILE A 428 9.48 -12.98 2.41
CA ILE A 428 9.64 -13.38 1.01
C ILE A 428 10.83 -12.67 0.35
N GLY A 429 11.05 -11.39 0.63
CA GLY A 429 12.25 -10.65 0.19
C GLY A 429 13.60 -11.20 0.65
N HIS A 430 13.65 -11.94 1.76
CA HIS A 430 14.88 -12.57 2.25
C HIS A 430 15.02 -14.02 1.78
N SER A 431 14.00 -14.54 1.10
CA SER A 431 14.00 -15.93 0.63
C SER A 431 14.70 -16.04 -0.70
N ARG A 432 15.61 -17.00 -0.83
CA ARG A 432 16.30 -17.30 -2.10
C ARG A 432 15.37 -17.71 -3.25
N VAL A 433 14.10 -18.02 -2.94
CA VAL A 433 13.07 -18.33 -3.95
C VAL A 433 12.51 -17.08 -4.63
N TYR A 434 12.78 -15.88 -4.10
CA TYR A 434 12.27 -14.64 -4.63
C TYR A 434 13.44 -13.81 -5.18
N GLY A 435 13.24 -13.24 -6.36
CA GLY A 435 14.13 -12.26 -6.96
C GLY A 435 13.39 -10.96 -7.20
N GLU A 436 14.09 -9.85 -7.03
CA GLU A 436 13.62 -8.49 -7.25
C GLU A 436 14.79 -7.65 -7.77
N ARG A 437 14.56 -6.88 -8.83
CA ARG A 437 15.51 -5.90 -9.36
C ARG A 437 14.76 -4.69 -9.90
N GLN A 438 15.43 -3.56 -9.89
CA GLN A 438 14.98 -2.34 -10.57
C GLN A 438 16.04 -1.96 -11.60
N LEU A 439 15.62 -1.84 -12.85
CA LEU A 439 16.51 -1.59 -13.99
C LEU A 439 15.73 -0.88 -15.11
N PRO A 440 16.39 -0.06 -15.94
CA PRO A 440 15.72 0.67 -17.03
C PRO A 440 15.32 -0.22 -18.21
N GLU A 441 15.98 -1.37 -18.36
CA GLU A 441 15.84 -2.26 -19.51
C GLU A 441 16.00 -3.72 -19.07
N LEU A 442 15.24 -4.64 -19.64
CA LEU A 442 15.28 -6.07 -19.31
C LEU A 442 15.12 -6.93 -20.56
N TYR A 443 15.99 -7.92 -20.73
CA TYR A 443 15.87 -8.96 -21.75
C TYR A 443 15.50 -10.30 -21.11
N VAL A 444 14.51 -10.97 -21.68
CA VAL A 444 14.07 -12.31 -21.26
C VAL A 444 13.89 -13.18 -22.50
N HIS A 445 14.54 -14.34 -22.50
CA HIS A 445 14.33 -15.37 -23.53
C HIS A 445 13.60 -16.56 -22.93
N LEU A 446 12.73 -17.15 -23.73
CA LEU A 446 11.93 -18.33 -23.40
C LEU A 446 12.28 -19.41 -24.43
N PRO A 447 12.46 -20.67 -24.01
CA PRO A 447 12.81 -21.73 -24.94
C PRO A 447 11.63 -22.11 -25.85
N GLU A 448 10.40 -21.87 -25.39
CA GLU A 448 9.15 -22.14 -26.09
C GLU A 448 8.22 -20.92 -25.96
N PRO A 449 7.27 -20.72 -26.91
CA PRO A 449 6.33 -19.61 -26.83
C PRO A 449 5.40 -19.71 -25.62
N GLU A 450 5.42 -18.70 -24.75
CA GLU A 450 4.57 -18.64 -23.55
C GLU A 450 3.52 -17.54 -23.67
N ALA A 451 2.35 -17.75 -23.04
CA ALA A 451 1.28 -16.75 -23.03
C ALA A 451 1.66 -15.52 -22.19
N LEU A 452 1.46 -14.33 -22.76
CA LEU A 452 1.84 -13.05 -22.17
C LEU A 452 0.60 -12.25 -21.75
N ALA A 453 0.69 -11.58 -20.60
CA ALA A 453 -0.34 -10.66 -20.13
C ALA A 453 0.23 -9.26 -19.84
N ALA A 454 -0.39 -8.22 -20.41
CA ALA A 454 -0.05 -6.82 -20.21
C ALA A 454 -1.28 -6.04 -19.75
N ASP A 455 -1.15 -5.27 -18.68
CA ASP A 455 -2.20 -4.46 -18.05
C ASP A 455 -3.52 -5.24 -17.80
N GLY A 456 -3.40 -6.55 -17.56
CA GLY A 456 -4.52 -7.46 -17.30
C GLY A 456 -5.13 -8.13 -18.54
N GLU A 457 -4.63 -7.83 -19.74
CA GLU A 457 -5.08 -8.40 -21.01
C GLU A 457 -4.06 -9.38 -21.57
N VAL A 458 -4.52 -10.46 -22.21
CA VAL A 458 -3.64 -11.42 -22.90
C VAL A 458 -3.27 -10.84 -24.26
N ILE A 459 -1.97 -10.69 -24.53
CA ILE A 459 -1.48 -10.01 -25.75
C ILE A 459 -0.87 -10.96 -26.80
N GLY A 460 -0.82 -12.25 -26.51
CA GLY A 460 -0.29 -13.29 -27.40
C GLY A 460 0.72 -14.21 -26.71
N SER A 461 1.61 -14.80 -27.50
CA SER A 461 2.75 -15.58 -27.03
C SER A 461 4.05 -15.14 -27.71
N ALA A 462 5.19 -15.34 -27.05
CA ALA A 462 6.51 -15.00 -27.58
C ALA A 462 7.61 -15.87 -27.01
N THR A 463 8.77 -15.90 -27.68
CA THR A 463 10.02 -16.48 -27.18
C THR A 463 11.03 -15.42 -26.76
N HIS A 464 10.93 -14.21 -27.32
CA HIS A 464 11.82 -13.10 -27.04
C HIS A 464 11.03 -11.95 -26.44
N LEU A 465 11.51 -11.40 -25.32
CA LEU A 465 10.91 -10.27 -24.64
C LEU A 465 12.00 -9.25 -24.31
N HIS A 466 11.79 -8.01 -24.74
CA HIS A 466 12.63 -6.87 -24.41
C HIS A 466 11.77 -5.78 -23.79
N PHE A 467 12.04 -5.45 -22.53
CA PHE A 467 11.34 -4.41 -21.79
C PHE A 467 12.22 -3.18 -21.66
N SER A 468 11.61 -2.00 -21.83
CA SER A 468 12.28 -0.72 -21.67
C SER A 468 11.30 0.34 -21.18
N VAL A 469 11.82 1.47 -20.70
CA VAL A 469 11.02 2.69 -20.52
C VAL A 469 10.95 3.40 -21.88
N ALA A 470 9.79 3.35 -22.53
CA ALA A 470 9.58 3.84 -23.89
C ALA A 470 9.62 5.37 -23.98
N GLY A 471 9.24 6.06 -22.90
CA GLY A 471 9.27 7.50 -22.82
C GLY A 471 8.45 8.03 -21.66
N GLN A 472 8.30 9.35 -21.63
CA GLN A 472 7.58 10.06 -20.58
C GLN A 472 6.42 10.84 -21.19
N LEU A 473 5.26 10.72 -20.57
CA LEU A 473 4.01 11.34 -20.98
C LEU A 473 3.61 12.42 -19.97
N ALA A 474 3.23 13.59 -20.45
CA ALA A 474 2.61 14.61 -19.60
C ALA A 474 1.16 14.21 -19.32
N VAL A 475 0.80 14.04 -18.05
CA VAL A 475 -0.55 13.64 -17.64
C VAL A 475 -1.13 14.71 -16.71
N TYR A 476 -2.33 15.22 -17.03
CA TYR A 476 -2.94 16.29 -16.25
C TYR A 476 -3.22 15.82 -14.82
N ARG A 477 -2.72 16.61 -13.87
CA ARG A 477 -2.88 16.41 -12.44
C ARG A 477 -2.68 17.73 -11.73
N ARG A 478 -3.58 18.02 -10.81
CA ARG A 478 -3.49 19.20 -9.94
C ARG A 478 -2.20 19.21 -9.12
N ASP A 479 -1.49 20.33 -9.10
CA ASP A 479 -0.35 20.56 -8.21
C ASP A 479 -0.83 21.13 -6.87
N GLU A 480 -0.83 20.33 -5.83
CA GLU A 480 -1.23 20.76 -4.47
C GLU A 480 -0.32 21.87 -3.89
N SER A 481 0.85 22.11 -4.48
CA SER A 481 1.70 23.24 -4.10
C SER A 481 1.16 24.59 -4.60
N ASN A 482 0.26 24.57 -5.59
CA ASN A 482 -0.34 25.78 -6.15
C ASN A 482 -1.29 26.43 -5.13
N PRO A 483 -1.05 27.71 -4.75
CA PRO A 483 -1.89 28.46 -3.81
C PRO A 483 -3.38 28.53 -4.21
N LEU A 484 -3.72 28.39 -5.50
CA LEU A 484 -5.10 28.35 -5.99
C LEU A 484 -5.94 27.26 -5.29
N TRP A 485 -5.29 26.18 -4.83
CA TRP A 485 -5.97 25.02 -4.25
C TRP A 485 -5.93 24.96 -2.73
N ALA A 486 -5.33 25.96 -2.05
CA ALA A 486 -5.08 25.93 -0.61
C ALA A 486 -6.34 25.70 0.26
N ASN A 487 -7.50 26.16 -0.21
CA ASN A 487 -8.79 26.03 0.49
C ASN A 487 -9.64 24.83 0.04
N ARG A 488 -9.13 24.01 -0.90
CA ARG A 488 -9.88 22.90 -1.46
C ARG A 488 -9.45 21.58 -0.82
N SER A 489 -10.39 20.91 -0.17
CA SER A 489 -10.13 19.61 0.43
C SER A 489 -9.88 18.55 -0.64
N ARG A 490 -8.79 17.80 -0.52
CA ARG A 490 -8.53 16.64 -1.38
C ARG A 490 -9.14 15.36 -0.76
N PRO A 491 -9.98 14.61 -1.50
CA PRO A 491 -10.42 13.30 -1.07
C PRO A 491 -9.22 12.38 -0.79
N HIS A 492 -9.34 11.48 0.20
CA HIS A 492 -8.38 10.40 0.47
C HIS A 492 -6.95 10.76 0.92
N HIS A 493 -6.60 12.04 1.04
CA HIS A 493 -5.38 12.46 1.76
C HIS A 493 -5.53 12.20 3.27
N ARG A 494 -4.67 11.34 3.83
CA ARG A 494 -4.81 10.83 5.22
C ARG A 494 -4.22 11.76 6.28
N ARG A 495 -3.51 12.82 5.88
CA ARG A 495 -2.88 13.76 6.81
C ARG A 495 -3.83 14.89 7.20
N ALA A 496 -3.85 15.19 8.49
CA ALA A 496 -4.38 16.43 8.98
C ALA A 496 -3.24 17.47 9.01
N PRO A 497 -3.42 18.69 8.47
CA PRO A 497 -2.34 19.67 8.31
C PRO A 497 -1.65 20.13 9.61
N TRP A 498 -2.21 19.83 10.78
CA TRP A 498 -1.76 20.28 12.10
C TRP A 498 -0.78 19.35 12.85
N LEU A 499 -0.30 18.24 12.26
CA LEU A 499 0.59 17.31 12.95
C LEU A 499 2.07 17.77 12.92
N PRO A 500 2.79 17.77 14.06
CA PRO A 500 4.20 18.18 14.16
C PRO A 500 5.17 17.35 13.31
N GLU A 501 6.31 17.96 12.98
CA GLU A 501 7.39 17.41 12.14
C GLU A 501 8.03 16.12 12.69
N VAL A 502 7.98 15.90 13.99
CA VAL A 502 8.49 14.67 14.64
C VAL A 502 7.63 13.42 14.31
N PHE A 503 6.38 13.63 13.88
CA PHE A 503 5.54 12.57 13.31
C PHE A 503 5.61 12.51 11.77
N ARG A 504 6.36 13.42 11.12
CA ARG A 504 6.65 13.35 9.67
C ARG A 504 7.70 12.27 9.48
N VAL A 505 7.30 11.15 8.86
CA VAL A 505 8.23 10.05 8.56
C VAL A 505 9.02 10.41 7.30
N PRO A 506 10.36 10.34 7.30
CA PRO A 506 11.13 10.34 6.06
C PRO A 506 10.76 9.10 5.24
N VAL A 507 10.30 9.30 4.00
CA VAL A 507 10.14 8.21 3.01
C VAL A 507 11.49 7.79 2.43
N SER A 508 12.54 8.59 2.66
CA SER A 508 13.90 8.34 2.22
C SER A 508 14.81 8.02 3.41
N GLY A 509 15.53 6.90 3.32
CA GLY A 509 16.56 6.48 4.27
C GLY A 509 17.82 7.36 4.19
N ARG A 510 17.71 8.65 4.52
CA ARG A 510 18.87 9.50 4.80
C ARG A 510 18.68 10.21 6.12
N ILE A 511 19.22 9.61 7.18
CA ILE A 511 19.54 10.32 8.41
C ILE A 511 20.75 11.21 8.08
N ALA A 512 20.51 12.48 7.76
CA ALA A 512 21.57 13.48 7.77
C ALA A 512 21.88 13.84 9.24
N LEU A 513 22.95 13.28 9.76
CA LEU A 513 23.47 13.59 11.09
C LEU A 513 24.10 14.98 11.07
N ALA A 514 23.33 16.01 11.42
CA ALA A 514 23.85 17.37 11.58
C ALA A 514 24.51 17.53 12.96
N LEU A 515 25.77 17.13 13.09
CA LEU A 515 26.65 17.60 14.17
C LEU A 515 27.20 18.97 13.77
N ARG A 516 26.50 20.05 14.15
CA ARG A 516 27.11 21.39 14.20
C ARG A 516 28.01 21.45 15.43
N GLY A 517 29.32 21.43 15.20
CA GLY A 517 30.32 21.80 16.19
C GLY A 517 30.18 23.27 16.56
N SER A 518 29.82 23.54 17.82
CA SER A 518 30.07 24.80 18.50
C SER A 518 31.46 24.73 19.13
N GLY A 519 32.36 25.60 18.70
CA GLY A 519 33.67 25.75 19.31
C GLY A 519 34.47 26.87 18.66
N ARG A 520 34.13 28.13 19.00
CA ARG A 520 35.11 29.22 18.99
C ARG A 520 35.78 29.21 20.36
N VAL A 521 37.10 29.04 20.40
CA VAL A 521 38.15 29.98 20.83
C VAL A 521 39.48 29.29 20.55
#